data_AF-A0A2N0QKW2-F1
#
_entry.id   AF-A0A2N0QKW2-F1
#
_cell.length_a   1.000
_cell.length_b   1.000
_cell.length_c   1.000
_cell.angle_alpha   90.00
_cell.angle_beta   90.00
_cell.angle_gamma   90.00
#
_symmetry.space_group_name_H-M   'P 1'
#
loop_
_entity.id
_entity.type
_entity.pdbx_description
1 polymer ?
#
loop_
_entity_poly.entity_id
_entity_poly.type
_entity_poly.pdbx_seq_one_letter_code
_entity_poly.pdbx_strand_id
1 'polypeptide(L)'
;MVPLSLPSAVKRKCNEFVATFIENREIDLSRKLIHDGTWKETENELAIIAERILDTLSDSWNNPAFGANFVESLNEGTYVTNVIVPAIRATLKNLPLGKSTFVSSSERQSSASADRKGDGRSGRRPDVMIVMKHNGKNYELLFTECSRLSCTAQKERDDQVKLWREVNDGMYWTRKSCKPDKDEFGIIGVQIAGKKLYLSILIRDMSEVH
;
A
#
# COMPACT_ATOMS: atom_id res chain seq x y z
N MET A 1 30.72 30.16 3.03
CA MET A 1 29.76 31.28 3.06
C MET A 1 28.37 30.67 3.19
N VAL A 2 27.72 30.78 4.34
CA VAL A 2 26.38 30.22 4.57
C VAL A 2 25.36 31.26 4.08
N PRO A 3 24.39 30.91 3.22
CA PRO A 3 23.36 31.85 2.80
C PRO A 3 22.62 32.44 4.01
N LEU A 4 22.54 33.76 4.10
CA LEU A 4 21.95 34.50 5.23
C LEU A 4 20.41 34.39 5.29
N SER A 5 19.76 33.96 4.21
CA SER A 5 18.31 33.78 4.18
C SER A 5 17.87 32.73 3.15
N LEU A 6 16.74 32.08 3.43
CA LEU A 6 16.09 31.15 2.51
C LEU A 6 15.51 31.93 1.32
N PRO A 7 15.71 31.49 0.06
CA PRO A 7 15.11 32.14 -1.10
C PRO A 7 13.60 32.27 -0.96
N SER A 8 13.07 33.45 -1.29
CA SER A 8 11.64 33.77 -1.16
C SER A 8 10.73 32.80 -1.91
N ALA A 9 11.18 32.30 -3.06
CA ALA A 9 10.47 31.30 -3.85
C ALA A 9 10.32 29.96 -3.10
N VAL A 10 11.36 29.51 -2.38
CA VAL A 10 11.32 28.28 -1.57
C VAL A 10 10.36 28.47 -0.39
N LYS A 11 10.47 29.59 0.32
CA LYS A 11 9.56 29.93 1.43
C LYS A 11 8.10 29.93 0.98
N ARG A 12 7.82 30.51 -0.18
CA ARG A 12 6.47 30.52 -0.77
C ARG A 12 5.97 29.10 -1.06
N LYS A 13 6.78 28.25 -1.69
CA LYS A 13 6.41 26.84 -1.98
C LYS A 13 6.16 26.02 -0.71
N CYS A 14 6.96 26.21 0.33
CA CYS A 14 6.72 25.57 1.63
C CYS A 14 5.39 26.04 2.26
N ASN A 15 5.11 27.35 2.22
CA ASN A 15 3.85 27.89 2.75
C ASN A 15 2.63 27.38 1.97
N GLU A 16 2.71 27.32 0.63
CA GLU A 16 1.69 26.74 -0.25
C GLU A 16 1.42 25.27 0.11
N PHE A 17 2.47 24.48 0.34
CA PHE A 17 2.35 23.08 0.75
C PHE A 17 1.62 22.95 2.10
N VAL A 18 2.02 23.72 3.11
CA VAL A 18 1.38 23.68 4.45
C VAL A 18 -0.09 24.08 4.37
N ALA A 19 -0.42 25.13 3.60
CA ALA A 19 -1.79 25.59 3.44
C ALA A 19 -2.67 24.51 2.76
N THR A 20 -2.17 23.87 1.71
CA THR A 20 -2.92 22.84 0.96
C THR A 20 -3.02 21.50 1.69
N PHE A 21 -2.06 21.18 2.57
CA PHE A 21 -2.10 19.96 3.39
C PHE A 21 -3.34 19.90 4.31
N ILE A 22 -3.79 21.06 4.80
CA ILE A 22 -4.87 21.19 5.78
C ILE A 22 -6.27 21.01 5.16
N GLU A 23 -6.45 21.17 3.84
CA GLU A 23 -7.78 21.07 3.20
C GLU A 23 -8.35 19.65 3.24
N ASN A 24 -9.26 19.38 4.17
CA ASN A 24 -9.96 18.10 4.35
C ASN A 24 -11.18 17.98 3.43
N ARG A 25 -10.97 17.73 2.14
CA ARG A 25 -12.09 17.36 1.26
C ARG A 25 -12.27 15.84 1.30
N GLU A 26 -13.38 15.40 1.87
CA GLU A 26 -13.89 14.05 1.63
C GLU A 26 -14.33 13.97 0.17
N ILE A 27 -13.80 13.00 -0.56
CA ILE A 27 -14.27 12.68 -1.91
C ILE A 27 -15.33 11.61 -1.72
N ASP A 28 -16.57 11.93 -2.06
CA ASP A 28 -17.60 10.92 -2.20
C ASP A 28 -17.34 10.14 -3.50
N LEU A 29 -17.13 8.84 -3.38
CA LEU A 29 -16.96 7.95 -4.54
C LEU A 29 -18.33 7.80 -5.21
N SER A 30 -18.66 8.78 -6.05
CA SER A 30 -20.02 8.97 -6.60
C SER A 30 -20.53 7.85 -7.53
N ARG A 31 -19.69 6.87 -7.90
CA ARG A 31 -20.07 5.79 -8.82
C ARG A 31 -19.55 4.43 -8.36
N LYS A 32 -20.46 3.46 -8.31
CA LYS A 32 -20.12 2.03 -8.22
C LYS A 32 -19.27 1.66 -9.43
N LEU A 33 -18.06 1.18 -9.19
CA LEU A 33 -17.21 0.62 -10.23
C LEU A 33 -17.65 -0.84 -10.48
N ILE A 34 -17.67 -1.23 -11.75
CA ILE A 34 -17.96 -2.61 -12.19
C ILE A 34 -16.74 -3.10 -12.96
N HIS A 35 -16.34 -4.33 -12.66
CA HIS A 35 -15.24 -5.01 -13.31
C HIS A 35 -15.69 -5.59 -14.66
N ASP A 36 -15.19 -5.03 -15.76
CA ASP A 36 -15.47 -5.48 -17.14
C ASP A 36 -14.24 -6.11 -17.81
N GLY A 37 -13.17 -6.34 -17.03
CA GLY A 37 -11.90 -6.88 -17.54
C GLY A 37 -11.10 -5.90 -18.40
N THR A 38 -11.48 -4.62 -18.44
CA THR A 38 -10.76 -3.58 -19.18
C THR A 38 -10.10 -2.56 -18.24
N TRP A 39 -9.00 -1.98 -18.70
CA TRP A 39 -8.39 -0.82 -18.04
C TRP A 39 -9.34 0.37 -18.12
N LYS A 40 -9.52 1.08 -16.99
CA LYS A 40 -10.37 2.28 -16.95
C LYS A 40 -9.63 3.50 -17.50
N GLU A 41 -8.32 3.51 -17.31
CA GLU A 41 -7.39 4.49 -17.85
C GLU A 41 -6.97 4.15 -19.28
N THR A 42 -6.72 5.17 -20.09
CA THR A 42 -6.14 5.06 -21.42
C THR A 42 -4.67 4.65 -21.37
N GLU A 43 -4.12 4.13 -22.47
CA GLU A 43 -2.70 3.79 -22.58
C GLU A 43 -1.77 4.96 -22.22
N ASN A 44 -2.12 6.17 -22.68
CA ASN A 44 -1.34 7.37 -22.38
C ASN A 44 -1.37 7.71 -20.87
N GLU A 45 -2.52 7.58 -20.22
CA GLU A 45 -2.63 7.77 -18.76
C GLU A 45 -1.82 6.70 -18.00
N LEU A 46 -1.87 5.45 -18.45
CA LEU A 46 -1.07 4.36 -17.88
C LEU A 46 0.43 4.62 -18.05
N ALA A 47 0.86 5.11 -19.20
CA ALA A 47 2.26 5.48 -19.46
C ALA A 47 2.73 6.61 -18.53
N ILE A 48 1.93 7.66 -18.35
CA ILE A 48 2.23 8.77 -17.43
C ILE A 48 2.30 8.27 -15.97
N ILE A 49 1.38 7.38 -15.58
CA ILE A 49 1.40 6.77 -14.24
C ILE A 49 2.68 5.93 -14.06
N ALA A 50 3.06 5.14 -15.06
CA ALA A 50 4.26 4.32 -15.04
C ALA A 50 5.54 5.17 -14.94
N GLU A 51 5.66 6.22 -15.75
CA GLU A 51 6.78 7.17 -15.72
C GLU A 51 6.95 7.77 -14.32
N ARG A 52 5.87 8.27 -13.71
CA ARG A 52 5.93 8.83 -12.35
C ARG A 52 6.35 7.80 -11.29
N ILE A 53 5.87 6.56 -11.39
CA ILE A 53 6.27 5.49 -10.48
C ILE A 53 7.78 5.24 -10.63
N LEU A 54 8.26 5.15 -11.88
CA LEU A 54 9.67 4.94 -12.18
C LEU A 54 10.55 6.10 -11.73
N ASP A 55 10.12 7.36 -11.89
CA ASP A 55 10.82 8.53 -11.39
C ASP A 55 10.96 8.50 -9.87
N THR A 56 9.85 8.23 -9.17
CA THR A 56 9.85 8.12 -7.70
C THR A 56 10.80 7.00 -7.24
N LEU A 57 10.79 5.87 -7.95
CA LEU A 57 11.68 4.75 -7.68
C LEU A 57 13.14 5.10 -7.98
N SER A 58 13.42 5.81 -9.06
CA SER A 58 14.77 6.25 -9.45
C SER A 58 15.39 7.09 -8.35
N ASP A 59 14.66 8.07 -7.82
CA ASP A 59 15.13 8.92 -6.71
C ASP A 59 15.46 8.10 -5.46
N SER A 60 14.61 7.13 -5.11
CA SER A 60 14.84 6.23 -3.98
C SER A 60 16.01 5.25 -4.21
N TRP A 61 16.13 4.71 -5.42
CA TRP A 61 17.05 3.62 -5.76
C TRP A 61 18.46 4.11 -6.09
N ASN A 62 18.61 5.34 -6.57
CA ASN A 62 19.90 5.97 -6.80
C ASN A 62 20.66 6.29 -5.50
N ASN A 63 20.10 5.98 -4.34
CA ASN A 63 20.79 6.05 -3.06
C ASN A 63 21.88 4.96 -2.98
N PRO A 64 23.17 5.33 -2.78
CA PRO A 64 24.29 4.38 -2.68
C PRO A 64 24.11 3.29 -1.61
N ALA A 65 23.26 3.52 -0.60
CA ALA A 65 22.90 2.52 0.40
C ALA A 65 22.26 1.25 -0.20
N PHE A 66 21.60 1.34 -1.36
CA PHE A 66 21.06 0.19 -2.10
C PHE A 66 22.06 -0.41 -3.12
N GLY A 67 23.27 0.15 -3.19
CA GLY A 67 24.34 -0.36 -4.03
C GLY A 67 24.94 -1.67 -3.50
N ALA A 68 25.69 -2.36 -4.35
CA ALA A 68 26.29 -3.67 -4.04
C ALA A 68 27.13 -3.69 -2.75
N ASN A 69 27.75 -2.56 -2.39
CA ASN A 69 28.60 -2.44 -1.21
C ASN A 69 27.83 -2.51 0.12
N PHE A 70 26.54 -2.18 0.12
CA PHE A 70 25.75 -2.02 1.36
C PHE A 70 24.48 -2.88 1.39
N VAL A 71 24.07 -3.43 0.25
CA VAL A 71 22.79 -4.15 0.10
C VAL A 71 22.61 -5.30 1.10
N GLU A 72 23.69 -6.03 1.44
CA GLU A 72 23.64 -7.14 2.40
C GLU A 72 23.48 -6.67 3.85
N SER A 73 23.89 -5.43 4.15
CA SER A 73 23.81 -4.84 5.48
C SER A 73 22.48 -4.11 5.75
N LEU A 74 21.66 -3.91 4.71
CA LEU A 74 20.36 -3.25 4.85
C LEU A 74 19.39 -4.12 5.64
N ASN A 75 18.75 -3.50 6.63
CA ASN A 75 17.63 -4.13 7.30
C ASN A 75 16.35 -4.01 6.45
N GLU A 76 15.40 -4.90 6.74
CA GLU A 76 14.10 -4.98 6.07
C GLU A 76 13.33 -3.66 6.16
N GLY A 77 13.31 -3.04 7.34
CA GLY A 77 12.63 -1.76 7.58
C GLY A 77 13.13 -0.64 6.66
N THR A 78 14.45 -0.50 6.49
CA THR A 78 15.03 0.52 5.61
C THR A 78 14.60 0.35 4.17
N TYR A 79 14.53 -0.89 3.67
CA TYR A 79 14.05 -1.17 2.33
C TYR A 79 12.57 -0.82 2.18
N VAL A 80 11.74 -1.21 3.17
CA VAL A 80 10.31 -0.89 3.19
C VAL A 80 10.06 0.61 3.21
N THR A 81 10.72 1.35 4.10
CA THR A 81 10.47 2.78 4.30
C THR A 81 10.96 3.64 3.14
N ASN A 82 12.09 3.28 2.53
CA ASN A 82 12.75 4.14 1.56
C ASN A 82 12.40 3.79 0.11
N VAL A 83 11.98 2.56 -0.16
CA VAL A 83 11.65 2.11 -1.53
C VAL A 83 10.18 1.72 -1.65
N ILE A 84 9.71 0.78 -0.82
CA ILE A 84 8.39 0.16 -1.01
C ILE A 84 7.25 1.13 -0.71
N VAL A 85 7.29 1.82 0.44
CA VAL A 85 6.24 2.78 0.82
C VAL A 85 6.14 3.94 -0.19
N PRO A 86 7.24 4.58 -0.65
CA PRO A 86 7.19 5.57 -1.73
C PRO A 86 6.59 5.02 -3.03
N ALA A 87 6.96 3.81 -3.44
CA ALA A 87 6.42 3.18 -4.66
C ALA A 87 4.90 2.95 -4.58
N ILE A 88 4.43 2.43 -3.45
CA ILE A 88 2.98 2.27 -3.19
C ILE A 88 2.30 3.63 -3.24
N ARG A 89 2.84 4.66 -2.58
CA ARG A 89 2.25 6.01 -2.61
C ARG A 89 2.20 6.61 -4.01
N ALA A 90 3.26 6.44 -4.82
CA ALA A 90 3.30 6.92 -6.20
C ALA A 90 2.24 6.24 -7.09
N THR A 91 2.04 4.94 -6.87
CA THR A 91 1.03 4.13 -7.57
C THR A 91 -0.38 4.60 -7.22
N LEU A 92 -0.67 4.80 -5.94
CA LEU A 92 -2.01 5.17 -5.47
C LEU A 92 -2.37 6.64 -5.71
N LYS A 93 -1.39 7.51 -6.00
CA LYS A 93 -1.56 8.97 -6.02
C LYS A 93 -2.70 9.48 -6.90
N ASN A 94 -2.99 8.81 -8.02
CA ASN A 94 -4.03 9.22 -8.97
C ASN A 94 -5.35 8.48 -8.79
N LEU A 95 -5.40 7.47 -7.93
CA LEU A 95 -6.65 6.76 -7.71
C LEU A 95 -7.63 7.69 -7.00
N PRO A 96 -8.94 7.61 -7.29
CA PRO A 96 -9.96 8.47 -6.71
C PRO A 96 -10.26 8.15 -5.22
N LEU A 97 -9.25 7.71 -4.47
CA LEU A 97 -9.37 7.25 -3.09
C LEU A 97 -9.51 8.43 -2.10
N GLY A 98 -9.06 9.62 -2.48
CA GLY A 98 -9.12 10.82 -1.66
C GLY A 98 -8.47 10.65 -0.28
N LYS A 99 -8.94 11.43 0.71
CA LYS A 99 -8.53 11.30 2.12
C LYS A 99 -9.19 10.12 2.84
N SER A 100 -10.04 9.33 2.16
CA SER A 100 -10.67 8.13 2.73
C SER A 100 -9.66 7.00 2.92
N THR A 101 -8.58 6.98 2.12
CA THR A 101 -7.53 5.97 2.26
C THR A 101 -6.25 6.50 2.89
N PHE A 102 -5.55 5.64 3.60
CA PHE A 102 -4.20 5.92 4.06
C PHE A 102 -3.32 4.65 3.99
N VAL A 103 -2.03 4.88 3.82
CA VAL A 103 -1.00 3.82 3.91
C VAL A 103 -0.49 3.78 5.34
N SER A 104 -0.51 2.60 5.95
CA SER A 104 0.06 2.32 7.26
C SER A 104 1.27 1.41 7.12
N SER A 105 2.28 1.59 7.98
CA SER A 105 3.42 0.66 8.12
C SER A 105 3.26 -0.26 9.33
N SER A 106 4.25 -1.14 9.54
CA SER A 106 4.36 -2.17 10.59
C SER A 106 4.09 -1.75 12.04
N GLU A 107 3.95 -0.46 12.32
CA GLU A 107 3.56 0.05 13.64
C GLU A 107 2.10 -0.25 13.98
N ARG A 108 1.22 -0.33 12.97
CA ARG A 108 -0.21 -0.55 13.15
C ARG A 108 -0.56 -2.04 13.12
N GLN A 109 -1.37 -2.48 14.09
CA GLN A 109 -1.96 -3.82 14.07
C GLN A 109 -3.18 -3.86 13.13
N SER A 110 -3.30 -4.96 12.40
CA SER A 110 -4.49 -5.29 11.60
C SER A 110 -5.68 -5.54 12.52
N SER A 111 -6.74 -4.75 12.31
CA SER A 111 -8.03 -4.88 12.96
C SER A 111 -8.77 -6.12 12.47
N ALA A 112 -8.65 -6.46 11.18
CA ALA A 112 -9.23 -7.67 10.62
C ALA A 112 -8.65 -8.93 11.28
N SER A 113 -7.32 -8.97 11.45
CA SER A 113 -6.65 -10.08 12.11
C SER A 113 -6.93 -10.12 13.62
N ALA A 114 -7.07 -8.97 14.27
CA ALA A 114 -7.49 -8.89 15.67
C ALA A 114 -8.91 -9.47 15.87
N ASP A 115 -9.89 -9.06 15.06
CA ASP A 115 -11.27 -9.57 15.09
C ASP A 115 -11.31 -11.09 14.97
N ARG A 116 -10.56 -11.67 14.02
CA ARG A 116 -10.50 -13.13 13.86
C ARG A 116 -9.88 -13.83 15.07
N LYS A 117 -8.87 -13.24 15.71
CA LYS A 117 -8.19 -13.86 16.87
C LYS A 117 -9.07 -13.83 18.13
N GLY A 118 -9.98 -12.87 18.24
CA GLY A 118 -10.88 -12.69 19.37
C GLY A 118 -10.35 -11.69 20.42
N ASP A 119 -11.23 -11.31 21.35
CA ASP A 119 -11.00 -10.25 22.32
C ASP A 119 -9.73 -10.45 23.16
N GLY A 120 -9.01 -9.35 23.39
CA GLY A 120 -7.77 -9.33 24.16
C GLY A 120 -6.54 -9.86 23.41
N ARG A 121 -6.66 -10.29 22.14
CA ARG A 121 -5.51 -10.74 21.34
C ARG A 121 -5.06 -9.69 20.33
N SER A 122 -3.75 -9.44 20.31
CA SER A 122 -3.14 -8.54 19.33
C SER A 122 -3.26 -9.06 17.91
N GLY A 123 -3.68 -8.18 16.99
CA GLY A 123 -3.70 -8.43 15.56
C GLY A 123 -2.29 -8.67 15.01
N ARG A 124 -2.19 -9.19 13.79
CA ARG A 124 -0.91 -9.22 13.08
C ARG A 124 -0.46 -7.81 12.69
N ARG A 125 0.82 -7.66 12.38
CA ARG A 125 1.44 -6.42 11.89
C ARG A 125 2.05 -6.71 10.52
N PRO A 126 1.32 -6.41 9.44
CA PRO A 126 1.87 -6.41 8.10
C PRO A 126 2.89 -5.28 7.94
N ASP A 127 3.86 -5.42 7.04
CA ASP A 127 4.88 -4.39 6.85
C ASP A 127 4.30 -3.09 6.29
N VAL A 128 3.35 -3.25 5.37
CA VAL A 128 2.52 -2.15 4.84
C VAL A 128 1.07 -2.60 4.74
N MET A 129 0.14 -1.70 5.04
CA MET A 129 -1.29 -1.87 4.78
C MET A 129 -1.84 -0.65 4.05
N ILE A 130 -2.77 -0.86 3.12
CA ILE A 130 -3.65 0.21 2.64
C ILE A 130 -5.00 0.05 3.32
N VAL A 131 -5.43 1.12 3.99
CA VAL A 131 -6.68 1.15 4.73
C VAL A 131 -7.61 2.16 4.12
N MET A 132 -8.87 1.79 3.88
CA MET A 132 -9.95 2.67 3.46
C MET A 132 -10.94 2.89 4.60
N LYS A 133 -11.28 4.15 4.85
CA LYS A 133 -12.38 4.57 5.71
C LYS A 133 -13.66 4.61 4.90
N HIS A 134 -14.64 3.84 5.31
CA HIS A 134 -15.96 3.82 4.69
C HIS A 134 -17.03 3.58 5.75
N ASN A 135 -18.08 4.42 5.78
CA ASN A 135 -19.17 4.36 6.76
C ASN A 135 -18.70 4.25 8.23
N GLY A 136 -17.70 5.07 8.61
CA GLY A 136 -17.14 5.10 9.96
C GLY A 136 -16.28 3.88 10.34
N LYS A 137 -16.04 2.95 9.41
CA LYS A 137 -15.20 1.76 9.61
C LYS A 137 -13.93 1.81 8.76
N ASN A 138 -12.90 1.12 9.23
CA ASN A 138 -11.65 0.92 8.49
C ASN A 138 -11.66 -0.46 7.83
N TYR A 139 -11.34 -0.51 6.54
CA TYR A 139 -11.18 -1.71 5.73
C TYR A 139 -9.75 -1.82 5.25
N GLU A 140 -9.11 -2.94 5.54
CA GLU A 140 -7.72 -3.21 5.12
C GLU A 140 -7.77 -3.87 3.74
N LEU A 141 -7.46 -3.09 2.70
CA LEU A 141 -7.66 -3.47 1.29
C LEU A 141 -6.42 -4.08 0.64
N LEU A 142 -5.24 -3.72 1.14
CA LEU A 142 -3.97 -4.25 0.68
C LEU A 142 -3.09 -4.57 1.88
N PHE A 143 -2.44 -5.73 1.80
CA PHE A 143 -1.43 -6.19 2.75
C PHE A 143 -0.11 -6.38 2.01
N THR A 144 0.98 -5.94 2.61
CA THR A 144 2.33 -6.16 2.08
C THR A 144 3.20 -6.83 3.12
N GLU A 145 3.87 -7.90 2.71
CA GLU A 145 4.96 -8.56 3.44
C GLU A 145 6.24 -8.40 2.64
N CYS A 146 7.24 -7.79 3.25
CA CYS A 146 8.53 -7.54 2.65
C CYS A 146 9.59 -8.35 3.38
N SER A 147 10.59 -8.81 2.63
CA SER A 147 11.84 -9.27 3.20
C SER A 147 12.99 -8.42 2.69
N ARG A 148 14.19 -8.72 3.18
CA ARG A 148 15.42 -8.08 2.70
C ARG A 148 15.69 -8.44 1.24
N LEU A 149 16.49 -7.60 0.57
CA LEU A 149 16.97 -7.86 -0.79
C LEU A 149 17.79 -9.16 -0.90
N SER A 150 18.44 -9.56 0.18
CA SER A 150 19.01 -10.89 0.37
C SER A 150 18.14 -11.65 1.38
N CYS A 151 17.29 -12.56 0.90
CA CYS A 151 16.41 -13.38 1.74
C CYS A 151 16.56 -14.86 1.41
N THR A 152 16.21 -15.73 2.36
CA THR A 152 16.25 -17.17 2.17
C THR A 152 14.93 -17.68 1.58
N ALA A 153 14.97 -18.79 0.84
CA ALA A 153 13.75 -19.41 0.32
C ALA A 153 12.75 -19.81 1.42
N GLN A 154 13.23 -20.05 2.65
CA GLN A 154 12.33 -20.30 3.79
C GLN A 154 11.58 -19.04 4.20
N LYS A 155 12.26 -17.89 4.29
CA LYS A 155 11.63 -16.59 4.56
C LYS A 155 10.61 -16.25 3.48
N GLU A 156 10.92 -16.50 2.20
CA GLU A 156 9.96 -16.35 1.09
C GLU A 156 8.68 -17.16 1.35
N ARG A 157 8.78 -18.43 1.75
CA ARG A 157 7.59 -19.27 2.03
C ARG A 157 6.82 -18.82 3.27
N ASP A 158 7.53 -18.47 4.34
CA ASP A 158 6.91 -18.05 5.60
C ASP A 158 6.11 -16.76 5.43
N ASP A 159 6.68 -15.78 4.71
CA ASP A 159 6.02 -14.51 4.41
C ASP A 159 4.81 -14.72 3.48
N GLN A 160 4.88 -15.65 2.53
CA GLN A 160 3.75 -16.00 1.67
C GLN A 160 2.57 -16.54 2.48
N VAL A 161 2.83 -17.45 3.43
CA VAL A 161 1.80 -18.01 4.32
C VAL A 161 1.25 -16.93 5.25
N LYS A 162 2.10 -16.04 5.77
CA LYS A 162 1.67 -14.90 6.59
C LYS A 162 0.71 -14.01 5.81
N LEU A 163 1.12 -13.58 4.62
CA LEU A 163 0.35 -12.71 3.73
C LEU A 163 -1.00 -13.33 3.36
N TRP A 164 -1.03 -14.61 2.98
CA TRP A 164 -2.27 -15.30 2.63
C TRP A 164 -3.30 -15.25 3.78
N ARG A 165 -2.84 -15.46 5.02
CA ARG A 165 -3.72 -15.42 6.19
C ARG A 165 -4.23 -13.99 6.45
N GLU A 166 -3.44 -12.96 6.20
CA GLU A 166 -3.85 -11.57 6.40
C GLU A 166 -4.85 -11.11 5.34
N VAL A 167 -4.61 -11.45 4.08
CA VAL A 167 -5.54 -11.22 2.97
C VAL A 167 -6.88 -11.91 3.23
N ASN A 168 -6.86 -13.14 3.75
CA ASN A 168 -8.08 -13.87 4.13
C ASN A 168 -8.80 -13.22 5.33
N ASP A 169 -8.06 -12.79 6.37
CA ASP A 169 -8.62 -12.04 7.51
C ASP A 169 -9.30 -10.75 7.02
N GLY A 170 -8.66 -10.00 6.12
CA GLY A 170 -9.18 -8.76 5.51
C GLY A 170 -10.44 -8.98 4.67
N MET A 171 -10.47 -10.06 3.89
CA MET A 171 -11.66 -10.42 3.09
C MET A 171 -12.83 -10.77 4.00
N TYR A 172 -12.60 -11.58 5.04
CA TYR A 172 -13.63 -11.91 6.03
C TYR A 172 -14.18 -10.66 6.71
N TRP A 173 -13.29 -9.77 7.18
CA TRP A 173 -13.67 -8.52 7.86
C TRP A 173 -14.55 -7.62 6.98
N THR A 174 -14.14 -7.43 5.73
CA THR A 174 -14.87 -6.61 4.76
C THR A 174 -16.26 -7.19 4.50
N ARG A 175 -16.37 -8.51 4.36
CA ARG A 175 -17.66 -9.18 4.09
C ARG A 175 -18.58 -9.20 5.29
N LYS A 176 -18.05 -9.39 6.50
CA LYS A 176 -18.82 -9.30 7.76
C LYS A 176 -19.53 -7.95 7.88
N SER A 177 -18.93 -6.87 7.36
CA SER A 177 -19.46 -5.51 7.50
C SER A 177 -20.22 -4.96 6.29
N CYS A 178 -19.68 -5.12 5.07
CA CYS A 178 -20.19 -4.46 3.86
C CYS A 178 -20.79 -5.41 2.81
N LYS A 179 -20.47 -6.71 2.86
CA LYS A 179 -20.94 -7.73 1.90
C LYS A 179 -20.81 -7.27 0.42
N PRO A 180 -19.60 -6.91 -0.06
CA PRO A 180 -19.42 -6.57 -1.47
C PRO A 180 -19.85 -7.72 -2.39
N ASP A 181 -20.25 -7.36 -3.61
CA ASP A 181 -20.64 -8.32 -4.63
C ASP A 181 -19.49 -9.30 -4.93
N LYS A 182 -19.85 -10.56 -5.17
CA LYS A 182 -18.89 -11.58 -5.59
C LYS A 182 -18.31 -11.20 -6.95
N ASP A 183 -17.09 -11.65 -7.24
CA ASP A 183 -16.32 -11.34 -8.46
C ASP A 183 -16.02 -9.85 -8.73
N GLU A 184 -16.59 -8.92 -7.98
CA GLU A 184 -16.41 -7.46 -8.15
C GLU A 184 -15.42 -6.85 -7.15
N PHE A 185 -15.06 -7.59 -6.10
CA PHE A 185 -14.20 -7.09 -5.02
C PHE A 185 -13.13 -8.09 -4.62
N GLY A 186 -11.91 -7.58 -4.44
CA GLY A 186 -10.78 -8.37 -3.99
C GLY A 186 -9.91 -7.65 -2.97
N ILE A 187 -9.24 -8.44 -2.13
CA ILE A 187 -8.19 -7.95 -1.23
C ILE A 187 -6.84 -8.25 -1.86
N ILE A 188 -5.96 -7.25 -1.90
CA ILE A 188 -4.66 -7.34 -2.55
C ILE A 188 -3.62 -7.83 -1.53
N GLY A 189 -2.85 -8.84 -1.90
CA GLY A 189 -1.64 -9.26 -1.20
C GLY A 189 -0.41 -8.99 -2.05
N VAL A 190 0.55 -8.25 -1.52
CA VAL A 190 1.85 -8.00 -2.16
C VAL A 190 2.94 -8.65 -1.33
N GLN A 191 3.69 -9.56 -1.93
CA GLN A 191 4.91 -10.08 -1.33
C GLN A 191 6.12 -9.54 -2.08
N ILE A 192 7.07 -8.96 -1.34
CA ILE A 192 8.35 -8.57 -1.91
C ILE A 192 9.43 -9.39 -1.21
N ALA A 193 10.08 -10.27 -1.96
CA ALA A 193 11.11 -11.12 -1.41
C ALA A 193 12.34 -11.23 -2.28
N GLY A 194 13.48 -10.82 -1.70
CA GLY A 194 14.71 -10.62 -2.44
C GLY A 194 14.51 -9.65 -3.61
N LYS A 195 14.70 -10.16 -4.83
CA LYS A 195 14.55 -9.40 -6.08
C LYS A 195 13.21 -9.64 -6.78
N LYS A 196 12.25 -10.26 -6.10
CA LYS A 196 10.96 -10.66 -6.68
C LYS A 196 9.82 -9.89 -6.03
N LEU A 197 8.83 -9.53 -6.84
CA LEU A 197 7.55 -9.02 -6.39
C LEU A 197 6.46 -9.98 -6.86
N TYR A 198 5.64 -10.44 -5.92
CA TYR A 198 4.45 -11.24 -6.20
C TYR A 198 3.22 -10.43 -5.82
N LEU A 199 2.33 -10.26 -6.79
CA LEU A 199 1.02 -9.66 -6.60
C LEU A 199 -0.03 -10.76 -6.62
N SER A 200 -0.89 -10.76 -5.61
CA SER A 200 -2.02 -11.67 -5.49
C SER A 200 -3.28 -10.87 -5.19
N ILE A 201 -4.41 -11.33 -5.69
CA ILE A 201 -5.72 -10.74 -5.40
C ILE A 201 -6.62 -11.88 -4.97
N LEU A 202 -7.13 -11.80 -3.74
CA LEU A 202 -8.14 -12.73 -3.25
C LEU A 202 -9.51 -12.19 -3.61
N ILE A 203 -10.22 -12.90 -4.49
CA ILE A 203 -11.59 -12.61 -4.90
C ILE A 203 -12.46 -13.78 -4.47
N ARG A 204 -13.70 -13.51 -4.06
CA ARG A 204 -14.67 -14.57 -3.82
C ARG A 204 -15.42 -14.88 -5.10
N ASP A 205 -15.24 -16.10 -5.59
CA ASP A 205 -15.92 -16.63 -6.76
C ASP A 205 -17.45 -16.75 -6.53
N MET A 206 -18.22 -16.46 -7.58
CA MET A 206 -19.64 -16.80 -7.70
C MET A 206 -19.93 -18.26 -7.34
N SER A 207 -19.03 -19.19 -7.68
CA SER A 207 -19.13 -20.63 -7.41
C SER A 207 -19.07 -21.01 -5.91
N GLU A 208 -18.58 -20.12 -5.03
CA GLU A 208 -18.57 -20.38 -3.59
C GLU A 208 -19.97 -20.20 -2.97
N VAL A 209 -20.71 -21.32 -2.83
CA VAL A 209 -22.04 -21.41 -2.20
C VAL A 209 -21.91 -21.79 -0.72
N HIS A 210 -21.32 -20.93 0.10
CA HIS A 210 -21.38 -21.02 1.58
C HIS A 210 -21.78 -19.66 2.19
#